data_AF-A0A7V9F873-F1
#
_entry.id   AF-A0A7V9F873-F1
#
_cell.length_a   1.000
_cell.length_b   1.000
_cell.length_c   1.000
_cell.angle_alpha   90.00
_cell.angle_beta   90.00
_cell.angle_gamma   90.00
#
_symmetry.space_group_name_H-M   'P 1'
#
loop_
_entity.id
_entity.type
_entity.pdbx_description
1 polymer ?
#
loop_
_entity_poly.entity_id
_entity_poly.type
_entity_poly.pdbx_seq_one_letter_code
_entity_poly.pdbx_strand_id
1 'polypeptide(L)'
;MTDEETGLLTLRTTAYRYTVAPEGDPEPLLRWEFVRFPANPDAAWCRHHFQGPIRLGIQNREGDEANLNRRHLPTSGVATEDVLRFCIADLGVQPLIDDWDQQLRL
;
A
#
# COMPACT_ATOMS: atom_id res chain seq x y z
N MET A 1 8.72 -0.59 -31.12
CA MET A 1 9.60 -1.64 -30.60
C MET A 1 8.92 -2.27 -29.41
N THR A 2 8.42 -3.49 -29.60
CA THR A 2 7.95 -4.34 -28.50
C THR A 2 9.16 -4.84 -27.71
N ASP A 3 8.99 -5.18 -26.43
CA ASP A 3 10.07 -5.66 -25.55
C ASP A 3 10.89 -6.83 -26.17
N GLU A 4 10.29 -7.59 -27.10
CA GLU A 4 10.94 -8.67 -27.85
C GLU A 4 12.14 -8.26 -28.71
N GLU A 5 12.21 -7.02 -29.20
CA GLU A 5 13.29 -6.58 -30.10
C GLU A 5 14.59 -6.19 -29.37
N THR A 6 14.56 -5.98 -28.05
CA THR A 6 15.74 -5.53 -27.28
C THR A 6 16.36 -6.62 -26.39
N GLY A 7 15.65 -7.73 -26.16
CA GLY A 7 16.07 -8.77 -25.20
C GLY A 7 16.12 -8.29 -23.74
N LEU A 8 15.64 -7.08 -23.44
CA LEU A 8 15.63 -6.52 -22.09
C LEU A 8 14.41 -7.04 -21.33
N LEU A 9 14.64 -7.76 -20.24
CA LEU A 9 13.60 -8.18 -19.33
C LEU A 9 13.14 -6.99 -18.49
N THR A 10 11.87 -6.59 -18.64
CA THR A 10 11.27 -5.55 -17.79
C THR A 10 10.61 -6.18 -16.57
N LEU A 11 11.17 -5.92 -15.39
CA LEU A 11 10.53 -6.25 -14.11
C LEU A 11 9.37 -5.29 -13.84
N ARG A 12 8.22 -5.83 -13.43
CA ARG A 12 7.05 -5.03 -13.04
C ARG A 12 6.40 -5.62 -11.80
N THR A 13 6.10 -4.79 -10.82
CA THR A 13 5.34 -5.19 -9.64
C THR A 13 3.93 -5.65 -10.06
N THR A 14 3.56 -6.85 -9.64
CA THR A 14 2.23 -7.45 -9.92
C THR A 14 1.31 -7.35 -8.72
N ALA A 15 1.86 -7.44 -7.51
CA ALA A 15 1.16 -7.19 -6.26
C ALA A 15 2.17 -6.88 -5.12
N TYR A 16 1.70 -6.17 -4.10
CA TYR A 16 2.36 -6.12 -2.80
C TYR A 16 1.32 -5.90 -1.69
N ARG A 17 1.69 -6.25 -0.47
CA ARG A 17 0.97 -5.91 0.75
C ARG A 17 1.97 -5.53 1.81
N TYR A 18 1.82 -4.33 2.37
CA TYR A 18 2.63 -3.85 3.48
C TYR A 18 1.72 -3.47 4.64
N THR A 19 2.09 -3.93 5.83
CA THR A 19 1.25 -3.82 7.03
C THR A 19 2.09 -3.33 8.20
N VAL A 20 1.59 -2.34 8.93
CA VAL A 20 2.13 -1.90 10.23
C VAL A 20 1.11 -2.28 11.29
N ALA A 21 1.52 -3.10 12.25
CA ALA A 21 0.67 -3.56 13.36
C ALA A 21 1.49 -3.63 14.65
N PRO A 22 0.89 -3.32 15.82
CA PRO A 22 1.47 -3.62 17.11
C PRO A 22 1.69 -5.12 17.25
N GLU A 23 2.73 -5.51 18.00
CA GLU A 23 2.97 -6.92 18.27
C GLU A 23 1.77 -7.54 19.01
N GLY A 24 1.23 -8.64 18.46
CA GLY A 24 0.09 -9.36 19.02
C GLY A 24 -1.29 -8.80 18.67
N ASP A 25 -1.38 -7.67 17.96
CA ASP A 25 -2.67 -7.12 17.51
C ASP A 25 -3.08 -7.69 16.14
N PRO A 26 -4.29 -8.29 16.01
CA PRO A 26 -4.78 -8.78 14.73
C PRO A 26 -5.18 -7.65 13.76
N GLU A 27 -5.43 -6.43 14.26
CA GLU A 27 -5.87 -5.30 13.45
C GLU A 27 -4.69 -4.37 13.11
N PRO A 28 -4.36 -4.17 11.83
CA PRO A 28 -3.25 -3.31 11.48
C PRO A 28 -3.58 -1.84 11.69
N LEU A 29 -2.59 -1.08 12.17
CA LEU A 29 -2.66 0.39 12.21
C LEU A 29 -2.73 0.96 10.79
N LEU A 30 -1.97 0.35 9.88
CA LEU A 30 -1.88 0.79 8.49
C LEU A 30 -1.68 -0.43 7.60
N ARG A 31 -2.34 -0.42 6.45
CA ARG A 31 -2.17 -1.41 5.40
C ARG A 31 -2.20 -0.75 4.04
N TRP A 32 -1.14 -0.96 3.25
CA TRP A 32 -1.11 -0.67 1.82
C TRP A 32 -1.18 -1.96 1.03
N GLU A 33 -2.06 -1.98 0.05
CA GLU A 33 -2.18 -3.07 -0.89
C GLU A 33 -2.17 -2.56 -2.32
N PHE A 34 -1.50 -3.33 -3.18
CA PHE A 34 -1.52 -3.16 -4.62
C PHE A 34 -1.74 -4.51 -5.28
N VAL A 35 -2.66 -4.54 -6.24
CA VAL A 35 -2.95 -5.70 -7.08
C VAL A 35 -3.16 -5.23 -8.52
N ARG A 36 -2.20 -5.52 -9.39
CA ARG A 36 -2.24 -5.08 -10.80
C ARG A 36 -3.33 -5.79 -11.58
N PHE A 37 -3.52 -7.08 -11.32
CA PHE A 37 -4.47 -7.97 -11.99
C PHE A 37 -5.31 -8.67 -10.92
N PRO A 38 -6.53 -8.19 -10.61
CA PRO A 38 -7.38 -8.83 -9.62
C PRO A 38 -7.83 -10.23 -10.10
N ALA A 39 -7.93 -11.19 -9.18
CA ALA A 39 -8.38 -12.55 -9.50
C ALA A 39 -9.81 -12.58 -10.06
N ASN A 40 -10.66 -11.66 -9.60
CA ASN A 40 -11.96 -11.39 -10.20
C ASN A 40 -11.87 -10.07 -11.01
N PRO A 41 -12.00 -10.10 -12.35
CA PRO A 41 -11.95 -8.89 -13.17
C PRO A 41 -13.12 -7.92 -12.91
N ASP A 42 -14.25 -8.43 -12.43
CA ASP A 42 -15.45 -7.65 -12.10
C ASP A 42 -15.45 -7.13 -10.65
N ALA A 43 -14.34 -7.33 -9.93
CA ALA A 43 -14.18 -6.81 -8.59
C ALA A 43 -14.29 -5.27 -8.58
N ALA A 44 -15.26 -4.76 -7.83
CA ALA A 44 -15.50 -3.32 -7.67
C ALA A 44 -14.58 -2.64 -6.63
N TRP A 45 -13.63 -3.37 -6.02
CA TRP A 45 -12.73 -2.81 -5.01
C TRP A 45 -11.49 -2.18 -5.64
N CYS A 46 -10.90 -1.20 -4.94
CA CYS A 46 -9.76 -0.44 -5.43
C CYS A 46 -8.50 -1.29 -5.49
N ARG A 47 -7.86 -1.35 -6.66
CA ARG A 47 -6.64 -2.14 -6.93
C ARG A 47 -5.40 -1.66 -6.18
N HIS A 48 -5.46 -0.43 -5.66
CA HIS A 48 -4.41 0.23 -4.92
C HIS A 48 -5.13 0.99 -3.83
N HIS A 49 -4.89 0.60 -2.59
CA HIS A 49 -5.61 1.21 -1.50
C HIS A 49 -4.82 1.23 -0.20
N PHE A 50 -5.26 2.16 0.63
CA PHE A 50 -4.80 2.32 1.99
C PHE A 50 -5.97 2.06 2.96
N GLN A 51 -5.66 1.33 4.03
CA GLN A 51 -6.58 0.98 5.10
C GLN A 51 -5.91 1.20 6.45
N GLY A 52 -6.74 1.43 7.47
CA GLY A 52 -6.34 1.58 8.86
C GLY A 52 -7.53 2.07 9.69
N PRO A 53 -7.48 1.99 11.02
CA PRO A 53 -8.47 2.54 11.93
C PRO A 53 -8.40 4.08 12.00
N ILE A 54 -8.27 4.72 10.83
CA ILE A 54 -8.11 6.17 10.68
C ILE A 54 -9.49 6.79 10.58
N ARG A 55 -9.80 7.68 11.52
CA ARG A 55 -11.02 8.48 11.49
C ARG A 55 -10.80 9.67 10.57
N LEU A 56 -11.57 9.74 9.48
CA LEU A 56 -11.45 10.82 8.50
C LEU A 56 -12.30 12.06 8.82
N GLY A 57 -13.14 12.01 9.86
CA GLY A 57 -14.09 13.09 10.15
C GLY A 57 -15.16 13.31 9.06
N ILE A 58 -15.28 12.39 8.11
CA ILE A 58 -16.26 12.41 7.02
C ILE A 58 -17.39 11.44 7.38
N GLN A 59 -18.64 11.91 7.33
CA GLN A 59 -19.83 11.10 7.57
C GLN A 59 -20.58 10.79 6.27
N ASN A 60 -21.23 9.63 6.19
CA ASN A 60 -22.22 9.38 5.12
C ASN A 60 -23.52 10.17 5.38
N ARG A 61 -24.49 10.05 4.47
CA ARG A 61 -25.81 10.68 4.61
C ARG A 61 -26.59 10.22 5.86
N GLU A 62 -26.23 9.08 6.42
CA GLU A 62 -26.87 8.48 7.60
C GLU A 62 -26.18 8.90 8.91
N GLY A 63 -25.06 9.64 8.84
CA GLY A 63 -24.28 10.09 9.99
C GLY A 63 -23.16 9.13 10.43
N ASP A 64 -22.94 8.01 9.74
CA ASP A 64 -21.85 7.09 10.06
C ASP A 64 -20.50 7.66 9.66
N GLU A 65 -19.55 7.66 10.60
CA GLU A 65 -18.15 8.00 10.31
C GLU A 65 -17.53 7.01 9.31
N ALA A 66 -16.79 7.56 8.35
CA ALA A 66 -15.97 6.78 7.44
C ALA A 66 -14.86 6.06 8.22
N ASN A 67 -14.93 4.73 8.22
CA ASN A 67 -13.88 3.85 8.73
C ASN A 67 -13.09 3.26 7.55
N LEU A 68 -11.79 3.52 7.48
CA LEU A 68 -10.92 3.02 6.41
C LEU A 68 -10.58 1.53 6.52
N ASN A 69 -10.84 0.85 7.64
CA ASN A 69 -10.84 -0.62 7.68
C ASN A 69 -12.07 -1.21 7.00
N ARG A 70 -13.15 -0.44 6.85
CA ARG A 70 -14.36 -0.85 6.09
C ARG A 70 -14.39 -0.28 4.67
N ARG A 71 -13.66 0.80 4.41
CA ARG A 71 -13.66 1.54 3.14
C ARG A 71 -12.23 1.63 2.60
N HIS A 72 -12.03 1.23 1.36
CA HIS A 72 -10.73 1.36 0.70
C HIS A 72 -10.51 2.81 0.29
N LEU A 73 -9.48 3.49 0.83
CA LEU A 73 -9.04 4.78 0.29
C LEU A 73 -8.21 4.48 -0.96
N PRO A 74 -8.65 4.85 -2.18
CA PRO A 74 -7.87 4.58 -3.38
C PRO A 74 -6.54 5.34 -3.31
N THR A 75 -5.44 4.62 -3.43
CA THR A 75 -4.14 5.22 -3.71
C THR A 75 -3.88 5.09 -5.22
N SER A 76 -3.05 5.93 -5.83
CA SER A 76 -2.46 5.54 -7.11
C SER A 76 -1.53 4.33 -6.90
N GLY A 77 -0.90 3.82 -7.97
CA GLY A 77 0.25 2.93 -7.80
C GLY A 77 1.36 3.67 -7.07
N VAL A 78 1.66 3.26 -5.84
CA VAL A 78 2.78 3.76 -5.04
C VAL A 78 3.86 2.69 -5.08
N ALA A 79 5.13 3.08 -5.23
CA ALA A 79 6.23 2.14 -5.15
C ALA A 79 6.33 1.59 -3.72
N THR A 80 6.63 0.30 -3.56
CA THR A 80 6.81 -0.28 -2.21
C THR A 80 7.90 0.44 -1.44
N GLU A 81 8.94 0.89 -2.15
CA GLU A 81 10.05 1.68 -1.64
C GLU A 81 9.57 3.00 -1.01
N ASP A 82 8.58 3.65 -1.62
CA ASP A 82 8.01 4.90 -1.08
C ASP A 82 7.14 4.63 0.16
N VAL A 83 6.42 3.51 0.20
CA VAL A 83 5.71 3.07 1.41
C VAL A 83 6.69 2.82 2.55
N LEU A 84 7.80 2.12 2.29
CA LEU A 84 8.85 1.84 3.26
C LEU A 84 9.51 3.13 3.77
N ARG A 85 9.87 4.05 2.86
CA ARG A 85 10.41 5.37 3.22
C ARG A 85 9.48 6.13 4.14
N PHE A 86 8.19 6.22 3.79
CA PHE A 86 7.19 6.91 4.60
C PHE A 86 7.11 6.31 6.02
N CYS A 87 7.09 4.97 6.12
CA CYS A 87 7.04 4.30 7.41
C CYS A 87 8.27 4.61 8.27
N ILE A 88 9.47 4.62 7.68
CA ILE A 88 10.71 4.85 8.43
C ILE A 88 10.88 6.35 8.77
N ALA A 89 10.79 7.22 7.77
CA ALA A 89 11.13 8.63 7.89
C ALA A 89 10.03 9.46 8.57
N ASP A 90 8.76 9.21 8.26
CA ASP A 90 7.63 10.02 8.74
C ASP A 90 6.93 9.40 9.94
N LEU A 91 6.82 8.06 9.98
CA LEU A 91 6.16 7.37 11.09
C LEU A 91 7.12 6.86 12.17
N GLY A 92 8.43 6.93 11.94
CA GLY A 92 9.45 6.50 12.91
C GLY A 92 9.50 4.98 13.12
N VAL A 93 9.05 4.19 12.15
CA VAL A 93 9.22 2.72 12.18
C VAL A 93 10.71 2.40 12.10
N GLN A 94 11.20 1.60 13.04
CA GLN A 94 12.60 1.20 13.08
C GLN A 94 12.93 0.31 11.86
N PRO A 95 13.90 0.71 11.01
CA PRO A 95 14.34 -0.13 9.91
C PRO A 95 15.07 -1.39 10.43
N LEU A 96 14.99 -2.47 9.66
CA LEU A 96 15.68 -3.73 9.97
C LEU A 96 17.19 -3.70 9.71
N ILE A 97 17.64 -2.72 8.93
CA ILE A 97 19.04 -2.53 8.52
C ILE A 97 19.40 -1.05 8.60
N ASP A 98 20.66 -0.76 8.93
CA ASP A 98 21.11 0.62 9.19
C ASP A 98 21.20 1.45 7.90
N ASP A 99 21.55 0.85 6.76
CA ASP A 99 21.75 1.48 5.46
C ASP A 99 20.50 1.46 4.55
N TRP A 100 19.31 1.36 5.16
CA TRP A 100 18.04 1.25 4.46
C TRP A 100 17.83 2.33 3.39
N ASP A 101 18.34 3.55 3.63
CA ASP A 101 18.18 4.69 2.74
C ASP A 101 18.93 4.51 1.41
N GLN A 102 20.01 3.71 1.40
CA GLN A 102 20.76 3.36 0.20
C GLN A 102 20.07 2.24 -0.56
N GLN A 103 19.53 1.26 0.14
CA GLN A 103 18.85 0.10 -0.45
C GLN A 103 17.53 0.47 -1.15
N LEU A 104 16.87 1.55 -0.71
CA LEU A 104 15.62 2.00 -1.34
C LEU A 104 15.82 2.91 -2.55
N ARG A 105 17.04 3.41 -2.85
CA ARG A 105 17.28 4.31 -3.99
C ARG A 105 17.05 3.57 -5.31
N LEU A 106 16.12 4.10 -6.12
CA LEU A 106 15.86 3.65 -7.49
C LEU A 106 16.89 4.26 -8.45
#